data_AF-A0A413Q2C4-F1
#
_entry.id   AF-A0A413Q2C4-F1
#
_cell.length_a   1.000
_cell.length_b   1.000
_cell.length_c   1.000
_cell.angle_alpha   90.00
_cell.angle_beta   90.00
_cell.angle_gamma   90.00
#
_symmetry.space_group_name_H-M   'P 1'
#
loop_
_entity.id
_entity.type
_entity.pdbx_description
1 polymer ?
#
loop_
_entity_poly.entity_id
_entity_poly.type
_entity_poly.pdbx_seq_one_letter_code
_entity_poly.pdbx_strand_id
1 'polypeptide(L)'
;MKHALDLGYNFFDTANGYSAGTSEEYLGKALKKNVARNQVVIASKVYFNEGRLSRQAIMREIDGHHFLRWRIIIICFTERMRENCYQFVSK
;
A
#
# COMPACT_ATOMS: atom_id res chain seq x y z
N MET A 1 9.11 6.31 12.42
CA MET A 1 7.72 5.87 12.68
C MET A 1 7.15 6.55 13.91
N LYS A 2 7.62 6.24 15.14
CA LYS A 2 7.11 6.86 16.37
C LYS A 2 7.04 8.39 16.33
N HIS A 3 8.11 9.06 15.90
CA HIS A 3 8.11 10.51 15.75
C HIS A 3 7.01 11.04 14.80
N ALA A 4 6.74 10.34 13.70
CA ALA A 4 5.68 10.76 12.77
C ALA A 4 4.29 10.62 13.40
N LEU A 5 4.07 9.55 14.16
CA LEU A 5 2.82 9.33 14.89
C LEU A 5 2.65 10.34 16.03
N ASP A 6 3.73 10.68 16.75
CA ASP A 6 3.74 11.70 17.80
C ASP A 6 3.39 13.11 17.23
N LEU A 7 3.73 13.36 15.96
CA LEU A 7 3.33 14.57 15.22
C LEU A 7 1.91 14.50 14.62
N GLY A 8 1.19 13.40 14.82
CA GLY A 8 -0.18 13.21 14.33
C GLY A 8 -0.29 12.72 12.89
N TYR A 9 0.80 12.35 12.22
CA TYR A 9 0.74 11.78 10.88
C TYR A 9 0.18 10.36 10.92
N ASN A 10 -0.87 10.11 10.15
CA ASN A 10 -1.57 8.82 10.10
C ASN A 10 -1.71 8.24 8.68
N PHE A 11 -1.21 8.93 7.65
CA PHE A 11 -1.25 8.49 6.27
C PHE A 11 0.15 8.09 5.80
N PHE A 12 0.27 6.87 5.26
CA PHE A 12 1.55 6.32 4.79
C PHE A 12 1.40 5.79 3.38
N ASP A 13 2.34 6.11 2.52
CA ASP A 13 2.33 5.74 1.10
C ASP A 13 3.49 4.79 0.77
N THR A 14 3.24 3.76 -0.04
CA THR A 14 4.22 2.75 -0.48
C THR A 14 3.88 2.23 -1.88
N ALA A 15 4.69 1.30 -2.42
CA ALA A 15 4.42 0.65 -3.70
C ALA A 15 5.06 -0.74 -3.76
N ASN A 16 4.50 -1.62 -4.59
CA ASN A 16 5.06 -2.94 -4.86
C ASN A 16 6.47 -2.86 -5.50
N GLY A 17 6.73 -1.80 -6.28
CA GLY A 17 8.05 -1.54 -6.86
C GLY A 17 9.10 -0.97 -5.89
N TYR A 18 8.70 -0.49 -4.70
CA TYR A 18 9.66 0.13 -3.77
C TYR A 18 10.51 -0.94 -3.10
N SER A 19 11.81 -0.92 -3.40
CA SER A 19 12.79 -1.91 -2.93
C SER A 19 12.33 -3.35 -3.20
N ALA A 20 11.74 -3.60 -4.38
CA ALA A 20 11.19 -4.89 -4.79
C ALA A 20 10.23 -5.51 -3.74
N GLY A 21 9.33 -4.69 -3.18
CA GLY A 21 8.30 -5.10 -2.23
C GLY A 21 8.73 -5.07 -0.76
N THR A 22 10.04 -5.02 -0.45
CA THR A 22 10.51 -5.03 0.94
C THR A 22 10.12 -3.78 1.74
N SER A 23 9.86 -2.66 1.06
CA SER A 23 9.39 -1.43 1.71
C SER A 23 8.03 -1.62 2.40
N GLU A 24 7.13 -2.39 1.79
CA GLU A 24 5.82 -2.69 2.37
C GLU A 24 5.94 -3.53 3.64
N GLU A 25 6.86 -4.49 3.66
CA GLU A 25 7.13 -5.31 4.83
C GLU A 25 7.68 -4.50 6.01
N TYR A 26 8.68 -3.65 5.75
CA TYR A 26 9.27 -2.81 6.80
C TYR A 26 8.26 -1.82 7.35
N LEU A 27 7.45 -1.21 6.47
CA LEU A 27 6.37 -0.31 6.87
C LEU A 27 5.34 -1.04 7.74
N GLY A 28 4.89 -2.22 7.32
CA GLY A 28 3.95 -3.05 8.10
C GLY A 28 4.49 -3.46 9.47
N LYS A 29 5.75 -3.92 9.53
CA LYS A 29 6.44 -4.27 10.78
C LYS A 29 6.58 -3.06 11.71
N ALA A 30 6.87 -1.89 11.16
CA ALA A 30 6.97 -0.66 11.94
C ALA A 30 5.61 -0.21 12.48
N LEU A 31 4.56 -0.18 11.65
CA LEU A 31 3.22 0.24 12.08
C LEU A 31 2.62 -0.70 13.13
N LYS A 32 2.75 -2.01 12.94
CA LYS A 32 2.24 -3.03 13.88
C LYS A 32 2.78 -2.87 15.31
N LYS A 33 3.97 -2.30 15.47
CA LYS A 33 4.60 -2.08 16.78
C LYS A 33 4.23 -0.74 17.44
N ASN A 34 3.66 0.20 16.68
CA ASN A 34 3.55 1.59 17.14
C ASN A 34 2.11 2.15 17.15
N VAL A 35 1.16 1.57 16.43
CA VAL A 35 -0.19 2.16 16.29
C VAL A 35 -1.24 1.10 16.01
N ALA A 36 -2.50 1.34 16.39
CA ALA A 36 -3.60 0.43 16.09
C ALA A 36 -4.01 0.50 14.61
N ARG A 37 -4.53 -0.61 14.07
CA ARG A 37 -4.91 -0.73 12.65
C ARG A 37 -5.90 0.32 12.16
N ASN A 38 -6.84 0.67 13.00
CA ASN A 38 -7.90 1.62 12.69
C ASN A 38 -7.45 3.09 12.77
N GLN A 39 -6.24 3.36 13.26
CA GLN A 39 -5.71 4.72 13.45
C GLN A 39 -4.79 5.18 12.32
N VAL A 40 -4.53 4.33 11.32
CA VAL A 40 -3.70 4.68 10.17
C VAL A 40 -4.37 4.30 8.85
N VAL A 41 -4.00 5.04 7.81
CA VAL A 41 -4.36 4.79 6.42
C VAL A 41 -3.09 4.51 5.66
N ILE A 42 -3.05 3.38 4.94
CA ILE A 42 -1.91 3.01 4.11
C ILE A 42 -2.36 3.06 2.65
N ALA A 43 -1.63 3.75 1.80
CA ALA A 43 -1.79 3.70 0.36
C ALA A 43 -0.67 2.86 -0.26
N SER A 44 -1.00 1.85 -1.05
CA SER A 44 -0.01 1.11 -1.83
C SER A 44 -0.29 1.22 -3.32
N LYS A 45 0.78 1.34 -4.11
CA LYS A 45 0.71 1.43 -5.57
C LYS A 45 1.13 0.13 -6.23
N VAL A 46 0.42 -0.22 -7.29
CA VAL A 46 0.70 -1.41 -8.11
C VAL A 46 0.96 -0.99 -9.55
N TYR A 47 2.09 -1.45 -10.11
CA TYR A 47 2.37 -1.39 -11.55
C TYR A 47 3.48 -2.36 -11.98
N PHE A 48 4.56 -2.43 -11.20
CA PHE A 48 5.76 -3.20 -11.56
C PHE A 48 5.63 -4.68 -11.19
N ASN A 49 4.68 -5.36 -11.83
CA ASN A 49 4.43 -6.79 -11.67
C ASN A 49 4.04 -7.46 -13.00
N GLU A 50 4.01 -8.78 -13.02
CA GLU A 50 3.54 -9.52 -14.19
C GLU A 50 2.05 -9.26 -14.46
N GLY A 51 1.72 -8.77 -15.65
CA GLY A 51 0.35 -8.42 -15.99
C GLY A 51 -0.09 -7.01 -15.57
N ARG A 52 0.80 -6.18 -15.01
CA ARG A 52 0.61 -4.74 -14.75
C ARG A 52 -0.74 -4.43 -14.10
N LEU A 53 -1.57 -3.63 -14.78
CA LEU A 53 -2.88 -3.18 -14.32
C LEU A 53 -4.03 -4.08 -14.78
N SER A 54 -3.73 -5.30 -15.26
CA SER A 54 -4.79 -6.28 -15.49
C SER A 54 -5.50 -6.57 -14.16
N ARG A 55 -6.82 -6.77 -14.22
CA ARG A 55 -7.62 -7.10 -13.04
C ARG A 55 -7.03 -8.28 -12.27
N GLN A 56 -6.56 -9.31 -12.98
CA GLN A 56 -5.93 -10.48 -12.36
C GLN A 56 -4.63 -10.12 -11.62
N ALA A 57 -3.77 -9.30 -12.21
CA ALA A 57 -2.54 -8.85 -11.57
C ALA A 57 -2.84 -7.99 -10.33
N ILE A 58 -3.79 -7.05 -10.41
CA ILE A 58 -4.22 -6.22 -9.27
C ILE A 58 -4.76 -7.10 -8.13
N MET A 59 -5.64 -8.06 -8.44
CA MET A 59 -6.16 -8.99 -7.44
C MET A 59 -5.08 -9.86 -6.82
N ARG A 60 -4.09 -10.31 -7.60
CA ARG A 60 -2.94 -11.07 -7.08
C ARG A 60 -2.08 -10.24 -6.14
N GLU A 61 -1.85 -8.95 -6.43
CA GLU A 61 -1.15 -8.07 -5.46
C GLU A 61 -2.02 -7.85 -4.23
N ILE A 62 -3.32 -7.56 -4.37
CA ILE A 62 -4.27 -7.43 -3.24
C ILE A 62 -4.17 -8.63 -2.31
N ASP A 63 -4.21 -9.83 -2.88
CA ASP A 63 -4.10 -11.07 -2.13
C ASP A 63 -2.69 -11.16 -1.53
N GLY A 64 -1.63 -11.05 -2.34
CA GLY A 64 -0.23 -11.10 -1.91
C GLY A 64 0.14 -10.10 -0.79
N HIS A 65 -0.56 -8.96 -0.68
CA HIS A 65 -0.46 -8.03 0.43
C HIS A 65 -1.03 -8.58 1.76
N HIS A 66 -1.22 -9.90 1.91
CA HIS A 66 -1.67 -10.58 3.16
C HIS A 66 -1.01 -10.05 4.45
N PHE A 67 0.24 -9.56 4.38
CA PHE A 67 0.95 -8.97 5.52
C PHE A 67 0.38 -7.63 5.99
N LEU A 68 -0.24 -6.89 5.08
CA LEU A 68 -0.96 -5.67 5.35
C LEU A 68 -2.46 -5.95 5.23
N ARG A 69 -3.01 -6.79 6.12
CA ARG A 69 -4.44 -6.68 6.46
C ARG A 69 -4.62 -5.39 7.26
N TRP A 70 -4.43 -4.22 6.68
CA TRP A 70 -4.63 -2.90 7.31
C TRP A 70 -5.69 -2.13 6.49
N ARG A 71 -6.12 -0.92 6.91
CA ARG A 71 -6.95 -0.09 6.02
C ARG A 71 -6.08 0.35 4.84
N ILE A 72 -6.12 -0.40 3.75
CA ILE A 72 -5.30 -0.15 2.57
C ILE A 72 -6.14 0.39 1.44
N ILE A 73 -5.65 1.50 0.91
CA ILE A 73 -6.08 2.08 -0.34
C ILE A 73 -5.08 1.61 -1.39
N ILE A 74 -5.53 0.79 -2.34
CA ILE A 74 -4.68 0.40 -3.47
C ILE A 74 -4.92 1.41 -4.59
N ILE A 75 -3.82 1.97 -5.07
CA ILE A 75 -3.76 2.98 -6.11
C ILE A 75 -3.07 2.36 -7.33
N CYS A 76 -3.79 2.27 -8.44
CA CYS A 76 -3.17 1.83 -9.70
C CYS A 76 -2.40 3.00 -10.33
N PHE A 77 -1.13 2.78 -10.69
CA PHE A 77 -0.31 3.83 -11.30
C PHE A 77 -0.01 3.48 -12.76
N THR A 78 -0.19 4.43 -13.68
CA THR A 78 0.30 4.36 -15.06
C THR A 78 1.45 5.36 -15.22
N GLU A 79 2.46 5.05 -16.04
CA GLU A 79 3.60 5.95 -16.31
C GLU A 79 3.19 7.33 -16.88
N ARG A 80 1.93 7.49 -17.32
CA ARG A 80 1.29 8.78 -17.57
C ARG A 80 0.23 8.99 -16.50
N MET A 81 0.45 9.92 -15.58
CA MET A 81 -0.46 10.39 -14.50
C MET A 81 -1.91 10.78 -14.90
N ARG A 82 -2.43 10.41 -16.08
CA ARG A 82 -3.70 10.92 -16.62
C ARG A 82 -4.84 9.92 -16.75
N GLU A 83 -4.61 8.62 -16.80
CA GLU A 83 -5.70 7.71 -17.20
C GLU A 83 -5.80 6.48 -16.28
N ASN A 84 -6.88 6.48 -15.49
CA ASN A 84 -7.46 5.38 -14.70
C ASN A 84 -6.77 4.99 -13.38
N CYS A 85 -6.86 5.86 -12.39
CA CYS A 85 -6.68 5.49 -10.98
C CYS A 85 -7.91 4.73 -10.48
N TYR A 86 -7.84 3.41 -10.39
CA TYR A 86 -8.84 2.64 -9.64
C TYR A 86 -8.47 2.65 -8.15
N GLN A 87 -9.36 3.18 -7.32
CA GLN A 87 -9.20 3.19 -5.87
C GLN A 87 -9.93 1.97 -5.29
N PHE A 88 -9.18 0.98 -4.83
CA PHE A 88 -9.73 -0.16 -4.10
C PHE A 88 -9.49 0.04 -2.61
N VAL A 89 -10.57 0.04 -1.82
CA VAL A 89 -10.51 0.10 -0.35
C VAL A 89 -10.80 -1.30 0.15
N SER A 90 -9.77 -2.01 0.63
CA SER A 90 -9.96 -3.28 1.34
C SER A 90 -10.53 -2.98 2.73
N LYS A 91 -11.67 -3.60 3.09
CA LYS A 91 -12.32 -3.45 4.40
C LYS A 91 -11.52 -4.14 5.50
#